data_AF-A0A7S4JGM1-F1
#
_entry.id   AF-A0A7S4JGM1-F1
#
_cell.length_a   1.000
_cell.length_b   1.000
_cell.length_c   1.000
_cell.angle_alpha   90.00
_cell.angle_beta   90.00
_cell.angle_gamma   90.00
#
_symmetry.space_group_name_H-M   'P 1'
#
loop_
_entity.id
_entity.type
_entity.pdbx_description
1 polymer ?
#
loop_
_entity_poly.entity_id
_entity_poly.type
_entity_poly.pdbx_seq_one_letter_code
_entity_poly.pdbx_strand_id
1 'polypeptide(L)'
;CLAQAIEGGKGGTYRILPNAVLLVTRPISVPAFDTIIQCGKDGSSEDSCSVFGGLSQFFVNGLNNAVEFVGLTIIAASKGAVRHEGSGNSSVFFRDCFFAG
;
A
#
# COMPACT_ATOMS: atom_id res chain seq x y z
N CYS A 1 17.49 -2.86 4.62
CA CYS A 1 17.25 -1.41 4.76
C CYS A 1 15.82 -1.06 4.34
N LEU A 2 14.80 -1.47 5.11
CA LEU A 2 13.38 -1.33 4.73
C LEU A 2 12.58 -0.45 5.72
N ALA A 3 13.28 0.42 6.46
CA ALA A 3 12.69 1.22 7.55
C ALA A 3 12.56 2.72 7.22
N GLN A 4 12.87 3.14 5.98
CA GLN A 4 12.90 4.57 5.62
C GLN A 4 11.75 5.07 4.72
N ALA A 5 10.86 4.20 4.23
CA ALA A 5 9.82 4.61 3.27
C ALA A 5 8.39 4.54 3.83
N ILE A 6 8.23 4.36 5.14
CA ILE A 6 6.95 4.12 5.80
C ILE A 6 6.98 4.92 7.11
N GLU A 7 6.87 6.25 7.00
CA GLU A 7 6.57 7.09 8.17
C GLU A 7 5.09 6.91 8.52
N GLY A 8 4.78 6.25 9.63
CA GLY A 8 3.41 6.18 10.12
C GLY A 8 3.30 5.46 11.47
N GLY A 9 2.83 6.18 12.48
CA GLY A 9 2.38 5.60 13.74
C GLY A 9 1.06 4.83 13.59
N LYS A 10 0.56 4.26 14.69
CA LYS A 10 -0.72 3.54 14.73
C LYS A 10 -1.85 4.42 14.19
N GLY A 11 -2.32 4.10 12.99
CA GLY A 11 -3.28 4.88 12.22
C GLY A 11 -2.67 6.17 11.67
N GLY A 12 -2.41 6.19 10.37
CA GLY A 12 -1.73 7.31 9.75
C GLY A 12 -1.41 7.12 8.26
N THR A 13 -0.76 8.14 7.71
CA THR A 13 -0.39 8.19 6.30
C THR A 13 1.05 7.74 6.11
N TYR A 14 1.23 6.56 5.54
CA TYR A 14 2.51 6.05 5.06
C TYR A 14 2.83 6.62 3.68
N ARG A 15 4.01 7.22 3.55
CA ARG A 15 4.43 7.89 2.31
C ARG A 15 5.58 7.16 1.65
N ILE A 16 5.36 6.69 0.44
CA ILE A 16 6.43 6.23 -0.43
C ILE A 16 7.04 7.47 -1.09
N LEU A 17 8.37 7.58 -1.06
CA LEU A 17 9.06 8.73 -1.65
C LEU A 17 8.78 8.81 -3.16
N PRO A 18 8.64 10.02 -3.73
CA PRO A 18 8.51 10.18 -5.18
C PRO A 18 9.65 9.50 -5.92
N ASN A 19 9.33 8.85 -7.04
CA ASN A 19 10.22 8.06 -7.90
C ASN A 19 10.87 6.86 -7.21
N ALA A 20 10.41 6.47 -6.01
CA ALA A 20 10.93 5.31 -5.33
C ALA A 20 10.33 4.02 -5.88
N VAL A 21 11.17 2.98 -5.95
CA VAL A 21 10.75 1.60 -6.23
C VAL A 21 10.86 0.81 -4.94
N LEU A 22 9.71 0.37 -4.43
CA LEU A 22 9.60 -0.50 -3.28
C LEU A 22 9.62 -1.96 -3.75
N LEU A 23 10.74 -2.64 -3.52
CA LEU A 23 10.87 -4.07 -3.78
C LEU A 23 10.30 -4.89 -2.62
N VAL A 24 9.21 -5.60 -2.87
CA VAL A 24 8.49 -6.39 -1.88
C VAL A 24 8.81 -7.86 -2.05
N THR A 25 9.74 -8.37 -1.24
CA THR A 25 10.10 -9.80 -1.19
C THR A 25 9.31 -10.57 -0.13
N ARG A 26 8.65 -9.87 0.80
CA ARG A 26 7.75 -10.42 1.82
C ARG A 26 6.57 -9.46 1.97
N PRO A 27 5.33 -9.95 2.18
CA PRO A 27 4.17 -9.08 2.32
C PRO A 27 4.35 -8.04 3.44
N ILE A 28 3.98 -6.80 3.16
CA ILE A 28 3.96 -5.70 4.13
C ILE A 28 2.64 -5.78 4.89
N SER A 29 2.74 -5.95 6.22
CA SER A 29 1.56 -5.93 7.08
C SER A 29 1.07 -4.50 7.26
N VAL A 30 -0.16 -4.23 6.83
CA VAL A 30 -0.83 -2.93 6.94
C VAL A 30 -1.94 -3.07 7.99
N PRO A 31 -1.85 -2.37 9.13
CA PRO A 31 -2.90 -2.45 10.12
C PRO A 31 -4.13 -1.65 9.66
N ALA A 32 -5.33 -2.22 9.72
CA ALA A 32 -6.57 -1.55 9.34
C ALA A 32 -7.07 -0.60 10.45
N PHE A 33 -6.34 0.50 10.67
CA PHE A 33 -6.76 1.65 11.48
C PHE A 33 -6.60 2.91 10.62
N ASP A 34 -7.61 3.30 9.84
CA ASP A 34 -7.62 4.51 8.99
C ASP A 34 -6.27 4.82 8.34
N THR A 35 -5.73 3.83 7.64
CA THR A 35 -4.36 3.86 7.13
C THR A 35 -4.36 4.27 5.67
N ILE A 36 -3.53 5.26 5.34
CA ILE A 36 -3.35 5.72 3.97
C ILE A 36 -1.94 5.37 3.54
N ILE A 37 -1.78 4.66 2.42
CA ILE A 37 -0.48 4.41 1.78
C ILE A 37 -0.48 5.22 0.49
N GLN A 38 0.32 6.27 0.44
CA GLN A 38 0.31 7.20 -0.69
C GLN A 38 1.69 7.40 -1.30
N CYS A 39 1.69 7.68 -2.60
CA CYS A 39 2.87 8.18 -3.29
C CYS A 39 3.11 9.65 -2.98
N GLY A 40 4.31 9.99 -2.55
CA GLY A 40 4.69 11.37 -2.24
C GLY A 40 3.84 12.00 -1.13
N LYS A 41 3.82 13.34 -1.14
CA LYS A 41 3.10 14.12 -0.12
C LYS A 41 1.60 14.19 -0.40
N ASP A 42 1.22 14.16 -1.67
CA ASP A 42 -0.14 14.46 -2.11
C ASP A 42 -0.87 13.23 -2.70
N GLY A 43 -0.19 12.10 -2.83
CA GLY A 43 -0.77 10.89 -3.43
C GLY A 43 -0.89 10.96 -4.95
N SER A 44 -0.10 11.82 -5.62
CA SER A 44 -0.16 11.96 -7.08
C SER A 44 0.48 10.76 -7.77
N SER A 45 -0.18 10.20 -8.78
CA SER A 45 0.45 9.22 -9.68
C SER A 45 1.63 9.81 -10.48
N GLU A 46 1.72 11.13 -10.62
CA GLU A 46 2.85 11.80 -11.29
C GLU A 46 4.16 11.63 -10.50
N ASP A 47 4.08 11.49 -9.17
CA ASP A 47 5.23 11.21 -8.30
C ASP A 47 5.82 9.81 -8.56
N SER A 48 5.19 8.96 -9.39
CA SER A 48 5.77 7.74 -9.98
C SER A 48 6.29 6.70 -8.97
N CYS A 49 5.57 6.47 -7.86
CA CYS A 49 5.95 5.46 -6.88
C CYS A 49 5.55 4.07 -7.35
N SER A 50 6.53 3.16 -7.42
CA SER A 50 6.30 1.79 -7.87
C SER A 50 6.49 0.78 -6.74
N VAL A 51 5.58 -0.18 -6.62
CA VAL A 51 5.66 -1.32 -5.71
C VAL A 51 5.80 -2.57 -6.55
N PHE A 52 6.95 -3.24 -6.46
CA PHE A 52 7.29 -4.36 -7.33
C PHE A 52 7.59 -5.64 -6.54
N GLY A 53 7.11 -6.77 -7.05
CA GLY A 53 7.50 -8.11 -6.60
C GLY A 53 6.51 -8.80 -5.68
N GLY A 54 6.76 -10.08 -5.39
CA GLY A 54 5.93 -10.89 -4.51
C GLY A 54 4.62 -11.39 -5.15
N LEU A 55 4.06 -12.47 -4.59
CA LEU A 55 2.71 -12.95 -4.93
C LEU A 55 1.63 -12.05 -4.31
N SER A 56 1.88 -11.61 -3.07
CA SER A 56 1.10 -10.59 -2.36
C SER A 56 2.06 -9.58 -1.74
N GLN A 57 1.85 -8.30 -2.05
CA GLN A 57 2.69 -7.19 -1.63
C GLN A 57 2.21 -6.59 -0.31
N PHE A 58 0.89 -6.48 -0.15
CA PHE A 58 0.28 -5.93 1.06
C PHE A 58 -0.65 -6.94 1.70
N PHE A 59 -0.56 -7.06 3.02
CA PHE A 59 -1.47 -7.83 3.84
C PHE A 59 -2.19 -6.88 4.79
N VAL A 60 -3.43 -6.55 4.46
CA VAL A 60 -4.26 -5.67 5.28
C VAL A 60 -4.97 -6.52 6.33
N ASN A 61 -4.68 -6.25 7.60
CA ASN A 61 -5.24 -6.97 8.74
C ASN A 61 -5.87 -5.99 9.73
N GLY A 62 -7.14 -6.23 10.06
CA GLY A 62 -7.82 -5.57 11.15
C GLY A 62 -9.34 -5.67 11.03
N LEU A 63 -10.03 -5.33 12.12
CA LEU A 63 -11.43 -5.68 12.27
C LEU A 63 -12.39 -4.58 11.78
N ASN A 64 -12.04 -3.29 11.89
CA ASN A 64 -13.07 -2.24 11.83
C ASN A 64 -12.67 -0.90 11.18
N ASN A 65 -11.81 -0.84 10.16
CA ASN A 65 -11.56 0.46 9.48
C ASN A 65 -11.19 0.31 7.99
N ALA A 66 -11.03 1.46 7.34
CA ALA A 66 -10.61 1.58 5.95
C ALA A 66 -9.08 1.62 5.81
N VAL A 67 -8.57 1.01 4.75
CA VAL A 67 -7.22 1.25 4.24
C VAL A 67 -7.31 1.83 2.84
N GLU A 68 -6.58 2.90 2.57
CA GLU A 68 -6.55 3.54 1.27
C GLU A 68 -5.15 3.49 0.65
N PHE A 69 -5.08 3.12 -0.62
CA PHE A 69 -3.88 3.19 -1.44
C PHE A 69 -4.03 4.31 -2.48
N VAL A 70 -3.04 5.21 -2.59
CA VAL A 70 -3.16 6.44 -3.38
C VAL A 70 -1.93 6.68 -4.26
N GLY A 71 -2.12 6.85 -5.58
CA GLY A 71 -1.06 7.26 -6.50
C GLY A 71 0.02 6.21 -6.73
N LEU A 72 -0.27 4.93 -6.46
CA LEU A 72 0.72 3.86 -6.53
C LEU A 72 0.65 3.11 -7.85
N THR A 73 1.82 2.81 -8.42
CA THR A 73 1.96 1.77 -9.45
C THR A 73 2.31 0.44 -8.79
N ILE A 74 1.41 -0.53 -8.87
CA ILE A 74 1.50 -1.83 -8.22
C ILE A 74 1.77 -2.87 -9.30
N ILE A 75 2.99 -3.40 -9.30
CA ILE A 75 3.48 -4.39 -10.25
C ILE A 75 3.72 -5.71 -9.50
N ALA A 76 2.67 -6.52 -9.39
CA ALA A 76 2.74 -7.78 -8.67
C ALA A 76 3.03 -8.94 -9.62
N ALA A 77 3.73 -9.97 -9.13
CA ALA A 77 3.97 -11.18 -9.91
C ALA A 77 2.70 -12.04 -10.06
N SER A 78 1.62 -11.68 -9.38
CA SER A 78 0.34 -12.37 -9.44
C SER A 78 -0.82 -11.39 -9.28
N LYS A 79 -2.03 -11.81 -9.65
CA LYS A 79 -3.27 -11.01 -9.53
C LYS A 79 -3.66 -10.64 -8.08
N GLY A 80 -2.94 -11.15 -7.07
CA GLY A 80 -3.22 -10.98 -5.64
C GLY A 80 -2.31 -10.00 -4.91
N ALA A 81 -2.02 -8.84 -5.50
CA ALA A 81 -1.09 -7.84 -4.96
C ALA A 81 -1.46 -7.37 -3.54
N VAL A 82 -2.75 -7.18 -3.27
CA VAL A 82 -3.27 -6.81 -1.95
C VAL A 82 -4.16 -7.93 -1.45
N ARG A 83 -3.83 -8.48 -0.29
CA ARG A 83 -4.66 -9.45 0.42
C ARG A 83 -5.29 -8.76 1.63
N HIS A 84 -6.61 -8.80 1.68
CA HIS A 84 -7.39 -8.25 2.76
C HIS A 84 -7.96 -9.37 3.62
N GLU A 85 -7.62 -9.36 4.91
CA GLU A 85 -8.16 -10.29 5.90
C GLU A 85 -8.70 -9.46 7.06
N GLY A 86 -9.95 -9.02 6.91
CA GLY A 86 -10.65 -8.25 7.93
C GLY A 86 -12.09 -8.72 8.11
N SER A 87 -12.73 -8.30 9.20
CA SER A 87 -14.15 -8.57 9.42
C SER A 87 -15.03 -7.73 8.50
N GLY A 88 -16.32 -8.05 8.38
CA GLY A 88 -17.25 -7.46 7.40
C GLY A 88 -17.40 -5.93 7.38
N ASN A 89 -16.75 -5.21 8.30
CA ASN A 89 -16.73 -3.74 8.39
C ASN A 89 -15.41 -3.11 7.92
N SER A 90 -14.45 -3.91 7.45
CA SER A 90 -13.18 -3.44 6.93
C SER A 90 -13.25 -3.28 5.41
N SER A 91 -12.64 -2.20 4.90
CA SER A 91 -12.70 -1.83 3.49
C SER A 91 -11.31 -1.45 2.99
N VAL A 92 -11.03 -1.78 1.74
CA VAL A 92 -9.82 -1.33 1.04
C VAL A 92 -10.22 -0.47 -0.14
N PHE A 93 -9.63 0.71 -0.23
CA PHE A 93 -9.87 1.68 -1.28
C PHE A 93 -8.60 1.90 -2.10
N PHE A 94 -8.77 2.08 -3.41
CA PHE A 94 -7.70 2.39 -4.34
C PHE A 94 -8.07 3.66 -5.07
N ARG A 95 -7.22 4.68 -4.99
CA ARG A 95 -7.39 5.96 -5.65
C ARG A 95 -6.16 6.23 -6.50
N ASP A 96 -6.38 6.53 -7.78
CA ASP A 96 -5.28 6.85 -8.72
C ASP A 96 -4.14 5.81 -8.73
N CYS A 97 -4.51 4.53 -8.59
CA CYS A 97 -3.56 3.44 -8.57
C CYS A 97 -3.56 2.72 -9.93
N PHE A 98 -2.37 2.34 -10.38
CA PHE A 98 -2.19 1.55 -11.59
C PHE A 98 -1.75 0.13 -11.21
N PHE A 99 -2.41 -0.88 -11.76
CA PHE A 99 -2.08 -2.28 -11.52
C PHE A 99 -1.56 -2.91 -12.80
N ALA A 100 -0.31 -3.38 -12.76
CA ALA A 100 0.29 -4.19 -13.82
C ALA A 100 0.60 -5.58 -13.27
N GLY A 101 0.39 -6.61 -14.10
CA GLY A 101 0.65 -8.01 -13.79
C GLY A 101 1.02 -8.79 -15.02
#